data_AF-A0A7Y4WL45-F1
#
_entry.id   AF-A0A7Y4WL45-F1
#
_cell.length_a   1.000
_cell.length_b   1.000
_cell.length_c   1.000
_cell.angle_alpha   90.00
_cell.angle_beta   90.00
_cell.angle_gamma   90.00
#
_symmetry.space_group_name_H-M   'P 1'
#
loop_
_entity.id
_entity.type
_entity.pdbx_description
1 polymer ?
#
loop_
_entity_poly.entity_id
_entity_poly.type
_entity_poly.pdbx_seq_one_letter_code
_entity_poly.pdbx_strand_id
1 'polypeptide(L)'
;LWLHTANAPGSHVVLRLEKGAEPDGEELLDAAHLAAHFSPLRGEPRVDVHVARQKEVHKPRKAPAGLVTLSGGKLIRLRLEPERLARLLETRARPAAASEDGSDPVR
;
A
#
# COMPACT_ATOMS: atom_id res chain seq x y z
N LEU A 1 -3.32 -4.70 -3.56
CA LEU A 1 -2.13 -5.22 -2.85
C LEU A 1 -2.05 -4.64 -1.45
N TRP A 2 -1.46 -5.37 -0.52
CA TRP A 2 -1.17 -4.93 0.84
C TRP A 2 0.33 -4.73 1.00
N LEU A 3 0.71 -3.65 1.67
CA LEU A 3 2.09 -3.28 1.94
C LEU A 3 2.28 -2.89 3.41
N HIS A 4 3.43 -3.27 3.97
CA HIS A 4 3.84 -2.93 5.34
C HIS A 4 5.36 -3.04 5.49
N THR A 5 5.95 -2.27 6.37
CA THR A 5 7.38 -2.34 6.71
C THR A 5 7.75 -3.69 7.35
N ALA A 6 8.82 -4.34 6.90
CA ALA A 6 9.10 -5.73 7.30
C ALA A 6 9.61 -5.90 8.74
N ASN A 7 10.32 -4.91 9.26
CA ASN A 7 11.05 -5.01 10.53
C ASN A 7 10.67 -3.94 11.55
N ALA A 8 9.60 -3.19 11.29
CA ALA A 8 9.14 -2.13 12.17
C ALA A 8 7.61 -2.07 12.16
N PRO A 9 6.99 -1.73 13.30
CA PRO A 9 5.56 -1.39 13.29
C PRO A 9 5.35 -0.19 12.36
N GLY A 10 4.28 -0.23 11.58
CA GLY A 10 3.98 0.82 10.63
C GLY A 10 2.53 0.80 10.23
N SER A 11 2.20 1.69 9.30
CA SER A 11 0.87 1.70 8.71
C SER A 11 0.72 0.58 7.68
N HIS A 12 -0.45 -0.04 7.67
CA HIS A 12 -0.88 -0.89 6.58
C HIS A 12 -1.28 -0.02 5.39
N VAL A 13 -0.60 -0.18 4.26
CA VAL A 13 -0.94 0.51 3.02
C VAL A 13 -1.63 -0.48 2.07
N VAL A 14 -2.73 -0.06 1.47
CA VAL A 14 -3.47 -0.88 0.51
C VAL A 14 -3.50 -0.14 -0.83
N LEU A 15 -2.82 -0.71 -1.82
CA LEU A 15 -2.92 -0.29 -3.21
C LEU A 15 -4.15 -0.96 -3.82
N ARG A 16 -5.17 -0.17 -4.20
CA ARG A 16 -6.39 -0.68 -4.84
C ARG A 16 -6.07 -0.94 -6.30
N LEU A 17 -6.35 -2.15 -6.76
CA LEU A 17 -6.19 -2.56 -8.15
C LEU A 17 -7.51 -3.10 -8.65
N GLU A 18 -7.79 -2.90 -9.92
CA GLU A 18 -8.90 -3.57 -10.60
C GLU A 18 -8.76 -5.09 -10.55
N LYS A 19 -9.88 -5.80 -10.66
CA LYS A 19 -9.88 -7.26 -10.57
C LYS A 19 -9.07 -7.86 -11.72
N GLY A 20 -7.98 -8.55 -11.37
CA GLY A 20 -7.09 -9.19 -12.35
C GLY A 20 -6.02 -8.27 -12.92
N ALA A 21 -5.98 -6.99 -12.52
CA ALA A 21 -4.88 -6.10 -12.85
C ALA A 21 -3.64 -6.41 -12.00
N GLU A 22 -2.47 -6.24 -12.60
CA GLU A 22 -1.20 -6.22 -11.89
C GLU A 22 -0.81 -4.75 -11.62
N PRO A 23 -0.13 -4.45 -10.50
CA PRO A 23 0.29 -3.10 -10.20
C PRO A 23 1.32 -2.60 -11.21
N ASP A 24 1.29 -1.31 -11.52
CA ASP A 24 2.47 -0.68 -12.11
C ASP A 24 3.62 -0.63 -11.08
N GLY A 25 4.86 -0.68 -11.56
CA GLY A 25 6.05 -0.53 -10.73
C GLY A 25 6.06 0.80 -9.99
N GLU A 26 5.61 1.86 -10.64
CA GLU A 26 5.52 3.21 -10.05
C GLU A 26 4.49 3.27 -8.92
N GLU A 27 3.29 2.73 -9.12
CA GLU A 27 2.25 2.66 -8.09
C GLU A 27 2.69 1.82 -6.88
N LEU A 28 3.42 0.74 -7.14
CA LEU A 28 3.98 -0.10 -6.08
C LEU A 28 5.03 0.67 -5.27
N LEU A 29 5.92 1.40 -5.94
CA LEU A 29 6.93 2.24 -5.31
C LEU A 29 6.29 3.36 -4.48
N ASP A 30 5.25 4.01 -4.99
CA ASP A 30 4.53 5.06 -4.28
C ASP A 30 3.87 4.53 -3.00
N ALA A 31 3.19 3.39 -3.10
CA ALA A 31 2.60 2.72 -1.93
C ALA A 31 3.68 2.31 -0.91
N ALA A 32 4.85 1.85 -1.37
CA ALA A 32 5.96 1.49 -0.50
C ALA A 32 6.57 2.71 0.22
N HIS A 33 6.68 3.85 -0.46
CA HIS A 33 7.12 5.12 0.15
C HIS A 33 6.18 5.57 1.25
N LEU A 34 4.87 5.45 1.04
CA LEU A 34 3.88 5.75 2.08
C LEU A 34 4.01 4.79 3.27
N ALA A 35 4.18 3.49 3.02
CA ALA A 35 4.36 2.51 4.09
C ALA A 35 5.61 2.80 4.94
N ALA A 36 6.72 3.15 4.30
CA ALA A 36 7.95 3.53 4.97
C ALA A 36 7.82 4.86 5.73
N HIS A 37 7.17 5.87 5.14
CA HIS A 37 6.97 7.18 5.77
C HIS A 37 6.13 7.12 7.05
N PHE A 38 5.03 6.35 7.05
CA PHE A 38 4.19 6.16 8.23
C PHE A 38 4.69 5.04 9.14
N SER A 39 6.01 4.93 9.27
CA SER A 39 6.70 4.03 10.18
C SER A 39 7.84 4.78 10.91
N PRO A 40 8.43 4.18 11.96
CA PRO A 40 9.65 4.70 12.57
C PRO A 40 10.84 4.82 11.60
N LEU A 41 10.83 4.09 10.46
CA LEU A 41 11.93 4.01 9.49
C LEU A 41 11.95 5.15 8.45
N ARG A 42 11.09 6.17 8.58
CA ARG A 42 10.94 7.27 7.60
C ARG A 42 12.21 8.08 7.30
N GLY A 43 13.24 7.99 8.13
CA GLY A 43 14.53 8.66 7.94
C GLY A 43 15.63 7.77 7.38
N GLU A 44 15.37 6.46 7.23
CA GLU A 44 16.37 5.50 6.76
C GLU A 44 16.55 5.60 5.24
N PRO A 45 17.79 5.55 4.71
CA PRO A 45 18.02 5.65 3.27
C PRO A 45 17.44 4.45 2.50
N ARG A 46 17.28 3.30 3.18
CA ARG A 46 16.72 2.08 2.61
C ARG A 46 15.81 1.39 3.62
N VAL A 47 14.65 0.93 3.16
CA VAL A 47 13.64 0.26 3.99
C VAL A 47 13.14 -0.99 3.28
N ASP A 48 13.02 -2.09 4.02
CA ASP A 48 12.42 -3.31 3.50
C ASP A 48 10.91 -3.30 3.72
N VAL A 49 10.16 -3.54 2.65
CA VAL A 49 8.69 -3.47 2.61
C VAL A 49 8.15 -4.81 2.12
N HIS A 50 7.24 -5.40 2.89
CA HIS A 50 6.45 -6.54 2.44
C HIS A 50 5.40 -6.09 1.44
N VAL A 51 5.24 -6.87 0.37
CA VAL A 51 4.20 -6.71 -0.63
C VAL A 51 3.48 -8.06 -0.76
N ALA A 52 2.19 -8.08 -0.45
CA ALA A 52 1.39 -9.29 -0.49
C ALA A 52 0.02 -9.05 -1.13
N ARG A 53 -0.58 -10.09 -1.68
CA ARG A 53 -2.00 -10.07 -2.08
C ARG A 53 -2.86 -10.18 -0.84
N GLN A 54 -4.08 -9.63 -0.87
CA GLN A 54 -5.01 -9.67 0.28
C GLN A 54 -5.24 -11.10 0.78
N LYS A 55 -5.37 -12.07 -0.13
CA LYS A 55 -5.55 -13.50 0.20
C LYS A 55 -4.38 -14.14 0.96
N GLU A 56 -3.22 -13.49 0.95
CA GLU A 56 -1.99 -13.96 1.60
C GLU A 56 -1.80 -13.32 2.98
N VAL A 57 -2.63 -12.34 3.35
CA VAL A 57 -2.59 -11.63 4.63
C VAL A 57 -3.67 -12.18 5.55
N HIS A 58 -3.27 -12.72 6.70
CA HIS A 58 -4.16 -13.37 7.64
C HIS A 58 -4.10 -12.70 8.99
N LYS A 59 -5.25 -12.52 9.65
CA LYS A 59 -5.31 -12.12 11.05
C LYS A 59 -5.48 -13.37 11.92
N PRO A 60 -4.50 -13.77 12.74
CA PRO A 60 -4.66 -14.90 13.62
C PRO A 60 -5.84 -14.70 14.59
N ARG A 61 -6.55 -15.78 14.92
CA ARG A 61 -7.68 -15.70 15.86
C ARG A 61 -7.17 -15.24 17.23
N LYS A 62 -7.89 -14.30 17.84
CA LYS A 62 -7.57 -13.69 19.15
C LYS A 62 -6.26 -12.89 19.19
N ALA A 63 -5.62 -12.64 18.05
CA ALA A 63 -4.48 -11.74 18.00
C ALA A 63 -4.89 -10.28 18.28
N PRO A 64 -3.98 -9.46 18.85
CA PRO A 64 -4.18 -8.02 18.99
C PRO A 64 -4.54 -7.35 17.66
N ALA A 65 -5.24 -6.22 17.74
CA ALA A 65 -5.52 -5.40 16.57
C ALA A 65 -4.20 -4.96 15.92
N GLY A 66 -4.13 -5.03 14.59
CA GLY A 66 -2.92 -4.71 13.82
C GLY A 66 -1.95 -5.89 13.60
N LEU A 67 -2.02 -6.97 14.38
CA LEU A 67 -1.17 -8.14 14.13
C LEU A 67 -1.71 -8.95 12.94
N VAL A 68 -0.85 -9.16 11.95
CA VAL A 68 -1.13 -9.99 10.77
C VAL A 68 0.02 -10.97 10.52
N THR A 69 -0.28 -12.08 9.86
CA THR A 69 0.70 -13.04 9.35
C THR A 69 0.60 -13.12 7.83
N LEU A 70 1.73 -13.35 7.18
CA LEU A 70 1.81 -13.52 5.73
C LEU A 70 2.01 -14.98 5.40
N SER A 71 1.17 -15.54 4.52
CA SER A 71 1.37 -16.89 3.97
C SER A 71 2.22 -16.87 2.69
N GLY A 72 2.59 -15.68 2.20
CA GLY A 72 3.33 -15.48 0.96
C GLY A 72 3.59 -14.00 0.71
N GLY A 73 3.94 -13.66 -0.54
CA GLY A 73 4.30 -12.31 -0.95
C GLY A 73 5.78 -12.14 -1.24
N LYS A 74 6.20 -10.89 -1.40
CA LYS A 74 7.57 -10.50 -1.73
C LYS A 74 8.08 -9.49 -0.71
N LEU A 75 9.39 -9.48 -0.53
CA LEU A 75 10.09 -8.42 0.18
C LEU A 75 10.78 -7.54 -0.87
N ILE A 76 10.48 -6.25 -0.87
CA ILE A 76 11.16 -5.28 -1.72
C ILE A 76 12.06 -4.40 -0.86
N ARG A 77 13.26 -4.12 -1.34
CA ARG A 77 14.17 -3.17 -0.71
C ARG A 77 14.02 -1.81 -1.37
N LEU A 78 13.32 -0.92 -0.68
CA LEU A 78 13.05 0.44 -1.15
C LEU A 78 14.24 1.35 -0.84
N ARG A 79 14.64 2.19 -1.79
CA ARG A 79 15.45 3.38 -1.52
C ARG A 79 14.49 4.55 -1.37
N LEU A 80 14.58 5.29 -0.26
CA LEU A 80 13.68 6.44 -0.06
C LEU A 80 14.05 7.60 -0.99
N GLU A 81 13.04 8.10 -1.69
CA GLU A 81 13.09 9.27 -2.57
C GLU A 81 12.23 10.39 -1.95
N PRO A 82 12.86 11.38 -1.29
CA PRO A 82 12.12 12.46 -0.62
C PRO A 82 11.20 13.25 -1.56
N GLU A 83 11.62 13.48 -2.79
CA GLU A 83 10.83 14.22 -3.79
C GLU A 83 9.56 13.47 -4.19
N ARG A 84 9.65 12.15 -4.42
CA ARG A 84 8.48 11.31 -4.71
C ARG A 84 7.52 11.33 -3.53
N LEU A 85 8.04 11.15 -2.32
CA LEU A 85 7.25 11.17 -1.10
C LEU A 85 6.53 12.52 -0.90
N ALA A 86 7.21 13.65 -1.15
CA ALA A 86 6.63 14.98 -1.04
C ALA A 86 5.38 15.12 -1.95
N ARG A 87 5.49 14.72 -3.24
CA ARG A 87 4.36 14.74 -4.17
C ARG A 87 3.18 13.90 -3.68
N LEU A 88 3.44 12.73 -3.11
CA LEU A 88 2.38 11.84 -2.60
C LEU A 88 1.64 12.44 -1.40
N LEU A 89 2.37 13.11 -0.50
CA LEU A 89 1.78 13.77 0.66
C LEU A 89 1.00 15.04 0.29
N GLU A 90 1.44 15.75 -0.73
CA GLU A 90 0.75 16.94 -1.28
C GLU A 90 -0.56 16.59 -1.99
N THR A 91 -0.68 15.39 -2.55
CA THR A 91 -1.85 14.91 -3.31
C THR A 91 -3.09 14.66 -2.41
N ARG A 92 -3.05 15.01 -1.12
CA ARG A 92 -4.20 14.87 -0.21
C ARG A 92 -5.39 15.68 -0.73
N ALA A 93 -6.42 14.94 -1.17
CA ALA A 93 -7.79 15.36 -1.51
C ALA A 93 -8.15 15.35 -3.02
N ARG A 94 -8.33 14.14 -3.57
CA ARG A 94 -9.53 13.85 -4.34
C ARG A 94 -9.90 12.38 -4.10
N PRO A 95 -11.05 12.03 -3.53
CA PRO A 95 -11.54 10.67 -3.68
C PRO A 95 -11.66 10.42 -5.19
N ALA A 96 -11.06 9.34 -5.67
CA ALA A 96 -11.27 8.88 -7.04
C ALA A 96 -12.78 8.95 -7.30
N ALA A 97 -13.17 9.79 -8.26
CA ALA A 97 -14.56 9.97 -8.62
C ALA A 97 -15.17 8.57 -8.78
N ALA A 98 -16.31 8.36 -8.13
CA ALA A 98 -17.16 7.22 -8.42
C ALA A 98 -17.24 7.10 -9.94
N SER A 99 -17.01 5.89 -10.45
CA SER A 99 -17.41 5.53 -11.79
C SER A 99 -18.90 5.79 -11.94
N GLU A 100 -19.25 6.99 -12.40
CA GLU A 100 -20.52 7.26 -13.05
C GLU A 100 -20.49 6.53 -14.40
N ASP A 101 -20.91 5.27 -14.36
CA ASP A 101 -21.64 4.67 -15.48
C ASP A 101 -23.01 4.26 -14.92
N GLY A 102 -23.79 5.29 -14.60
CA GLY A 102 -25.23 5.20 -14.69
C GLY A 102 -25.59 5.24 -16.17
N SER A 103 -25.61 4.08 -16.81
CA SER A 103 -26.37 3.90 -18.04
C SER A 103 -27.84 4.01 -17.68
N ASP A 104 -28.35 5.23 -17.77
CA ASP A 104 -29.76 5.56 -17.91
C ASP A 104 -30.07 5.61 -19.42
N PRO A 105 -30.70 4.58 -20.01
CA PRO A 105 -31.34 4.74 -21.29
C PRO A 105 -32.82 5.10 -21.08
N VAL A 106 -33.08 6.40 -21.10
CA VAL A 106 -34.18 7.03 -21.85
C VAL A 106 -35.21 6.04 -22.44
N ARG A 107 -36.35 5.85 -21.75
CA ARG A 107 -37.72 6.17 -22.21
C ARG A 107 -38.79 5.75 -21.20
#